data_AF-A0A6I4SW91-F1
#
_entry.id   AF-A0A6I4SW91-F1
#
_cell.length_a   1.000
_cell.length_b   1.000
_cell.length_c   1.000
_cell.angle_alpha   90.00
_cell.angle_beta   90.00
_cell.angle_gamma   90.00
#
_symmetry.space_group_name_H-M   'P 1'
#
loop_
_entity.id
_entity.type
_entity.pdbx_description
1 polymer ?
#
loop_
_entity_poly.entity_id
_entity_poly.type
_entity_poly.pdbx_seq_one_letter_code
_entity_poly.pdbx_strand_id
1 'polypeptide(L)'
;MTETAELERLAKDLLGRSLEELDREEQDVLARVAAGTYIGIDADEAAQLHATLGERLADRVAAVGGSWGFIAAFGIVLLSWMLLNSGAVTAFGIPAFDKYPYIFLNLMLSMLAAIQAPIIMMSQNRQAAKDRVAARHDYEVNLRTQLEILRLSRRVDRFAHLFLQSAKLDEEGSVELDKLERRIARNGGKDDPLT
;
A
#
# COMPACT_ATOMS: atom_id res chain seq x y z
N MET A 1 19.59 -25.97 4.75
CA MET A 1 20.48 -24.97 5.39
C MET A 1 20.62 -23.68 4.58
N THR A 2 20.11 -23.59 3.35
CA THR A 2 20.27 -22.41 2.47
C THR A 2 19.16 -21.37 2.63
N GLU A 3 17.92 -21.78 2.90
CA GLU A 3 16.75 -20.89 2.93
C GLU A 3 16.77 -19.91 4.10
N THR A 4 17.14 -20.36 5.30
CA THR A 4 17.30 -19.48 6.47
C THR A 4 18.42 -18.46 6.27
N ALA A 5 19.53 -18.85 5.65
CA ALA A 5 20.63 -17.94 5.33
C ALA A 5 20.26 -16.91 4.25
N GLU A 6 19.41 -17.29 3.29
CA GLU A 6 18.84 -16.34 2.32
C GLU A 6 17.89 -15.36 2.99
N LEU A 7 16.98 -15.82 3.86
CA LEU A 7 16.07 -14.95 4.61
C LEU A 7 16.83 -13.97 5.51
N GLU A 8 17.87 -14.43 6.23
CA GLU A 8 18.76 -13.59 7.04
C GLU A 8 19.38 -12.46 6.22
N ARG A 9 19.91 -12.81 5.03
CA ARG A 9 20.53 -11.82 4.14
C ARG A 9 19.50 -10.85 3.58
N LEU A 10 18.30 -11.31 3.25
CA LEU A 10 17.22 -10.46 2.74
C LEU A 10 16.70 -9.50 3.81
N ALA A 11 16.54 -9.97 5.05
CA ALA A 11 16.18 -9.12 6.19
C ALA A 11 17.21 -7.99 6.36
N LYS A 12 18.49 -8.32 6.28
CA LYS A 12 19.58 -7.33 6.41
C LYS A 12 19.65 -6.37 5.23
N ASP A 13 19.50 -6.86 4.00
CA ASP A 13 19.59 -6.04 2.78
C ASP A 13 18.37 -5.11 2.60
N LEU A 14 17.17 -5.52 3.03
CA LEU A 14 15.91 -4.77 2.83
C LEU A 14 15.50 -3.92 4.04
N LEU A 15 15.61 -4.49 5.23
CA LEU A 15 15.09 -3.91 6.47
C LEU A 15 16.21 -3.39 7.38
N GLY A 16 17.47 -3.68 7.04
CA GLY A 16 18.63 -3.28 7.86
C GLY A 16 18.71 -3.99 9.22
N ARG A 17 17.89 -5.02 9.44
CA ARG A 17 17.71 -5.75 10.71
C ARG A 17 18.03 -7.23 10.53
N SER A 18 18.44 -7.90 11.61
CA SER A 18 18.64 -9.36 11.60
C SER A 18 17.29 -10.10 11.61
N LEU A 19 17.23 -11.34 11.11
CA LEU A 19 15.96 -12.09 11.04
C LEU A 19 15.35 -12.30 12.43
N GLU A 20 16.21 -12.44 13.46
CA GLU A 20 15.82 -12.61 14.86
C GLU A 20 15.21 -11.35 15.48
N GLU A 21 15.51 -10.16 14.93
CA GLU A 21 14.91 -8.89 15.36
C GLU A 21 13.55 -8.61 14.70
N LEU A 22 13.20 -9.35 13.65
CA LEU A 22 11.89 -9.23 12.99
C LEU A 22 10.79 -9.84 13.84
N ASP A 23 9.62 -9.21 13.84
CA ASP A 23 8.44 -9.84 14.42
C ASP A 23 7.98 -11.04 13.56
N ARG A 24 7.10 -11.88 14.11
CA ARG A 24 6.62 -13.08 13.41
C ARG A 24 5.87 -12.75 12.11
N GLU A 25 5.18 -11.62 12.04
CA GLU A 25 4.46 -11.20 10.84
C GLU A 25 5.45 -10.74 9.75
N GLU A 26 6.48 -9.97 10.10
CA GLU A 26 7.55 -9.53 9.22
C GLU A 26 8.34 -10.73 8.66
N GLN A 27 8.64 -11.72 9.51
CA GLN A 27 9.30 -12.97 9.10
C GLN A 27 8.44 -13.77 8.11
N ASP A 28 7.14 -13.93 8.39
CA ASP A 28 6.20 -14.65 7.51
C ASP A 28 6.03 -13.96 6.16
N VAL A 29 5.97 -12.62 6.14
CA VAL A 29 5.90 -11.84 4.90
C VAL A 29 7.18 -12.04 4.09
N LEU A 30 8.36 -11.94 4.71
CA LEU A 30 9.63 -12.15 4.04
C LEU A 30 9.74 -13.56 3.43
N ALA A 31 9.29 -14.58 4.16
CA ALA A 31 9.25 -15.96 3.70
C ALA A 31 8.30 -16.15 2.50
N ARG A 32 7.07 -15.61 2.58
CA ARG A 32 6.08 -15.68 1.50
C ARG A 32 6.55 -14.97 0.23
N VAL A 33 7.17 -13.80 0.39
CA VAL A 33 7.71 -13.03 -0.74
C VAL A 33 8.93 -13.72 -1.34
N ALA A 34 9.80 -14.32 -0.52
CA ALA A 34 10.93 -15.12 -0.99
C ALA A 34 10.48 -16.34 -1.81
N ALA A 35 9.42 -17.03 -1.37
CA ALA A 35 8.82 -18.18 -2.04
C ALA A 35 8.03 -17.83 -3.32
N GLY A 36 7.83 -16.54 -3.63
CA GLY A 36 7.16 -16.08 -4.86
C GLY A 36 5.67 -16.43 -4.95
N THR A 37 5.05 -16.84 -3.84
CA THR A 37 3.69 -17.43 -3.82
C THR A 37 2.58 -16.42 -3.53
N TYR A 38 2.73 -15.16 -3.96
CA TYR A 38 1.67 -14.16 -3.74
C TYR A 38 0.64 -14.18 -4.88
N ILE A 39 -0.54 -14.75 -4.61
CA ILE A 39 -1.76 -14.55 -5.39
C ILE A 39 -2.36 -13.23 -4.90
N GLY A 40 -2.30 -12.22 -5.76
CA GLY A 40 -2.80 -10.89 -5.47
C GLY A 40 -4.32 -10.84 -5.43
N ILE A 41 -4.80 -9.98 -4.52
CA ILE A 41 -6.15 -9.44 -4.38
C ILE A 41 -7.20 -10.48 -3.98
N ASP A 42 -7.68 -10.32 -2.74
CA ASP A 42 -9.03 -10.69 -2.27
C ASP A 42 -9.24 -10.38 -0.77
N ALA A 43 -8.28 -9.77 -0.06
CA ALA A 43 -8.47 -9.45 1.36
C ALA A 43 -9.63 -8.44 1.58
N ASP A 44 -9.75 -7.45 0.69
CA ASP A 44 -10.81 -6.44 0.76
C ASP A 44 -12.15 -6.97 0.19
N GLU A 45 -12.10 -7.84 -0.82
CA GLU A 45 -13.27 -8.49 -1.43
C GLU A 45 -13.87 -9.56 -0.50
N ALA A 46 -13.03 -10.39 0.15
CA ALA A 46 -13.44 -11.33 1.19
C ALA A 46 -14.03 -10.64 2.42
N ALA A 47 -13.48 -9.49 2.83
CA ALA A 47 -14.05 -8.68 3.91
C ALA A 47 -15.41 -8.08 3.54
N GLN A 48 -15.61 -7.68 2.28
CA GLN A 48 -16.88 -7.17 1.78
C GLN A 48 -17.94 -8.27 1.55
N LEU A 49 -17.52 -9.50 1.19
CA LEU A 49 -18.39 -10.66 1.01
C LEU A 49 -19.15 -11.06 2.29
N HIS A 50 -18.64 -10.67 3.46
CA HIS A 50 -19.26 -10.95 4.76
C HIS A 50 -19.98 -9.75 5.41
N ALA A 51 -20.08 -8.61 4.72
CA ALA A 51 -20.72 -7.43 5.29
C ALA A 51 -22.22 -7.66 5.54
N THR A 52 -22.65 -7.48 6.79
CA THR A 52 -24.05 -7.68 7.16
C THR A 52 -24.95 -6.59 6.57
N LEU A 53 -26.26 -6.86 6.43
CA LEU A 53 -27.22 -5.85 5.91
C LEU A 53 -27.22 -4.55 6.75
N GLY A 54 -26.97 -4.67 8.06
CA GLY A 54 -26.85 -3.52 8.97
C GLY A 54 -25.61 -2.67 8.70
N GLU A 55 -24.47 -3.30 8.41
CA GLU A 55 -23.22 -2.60 8.08
C GLU A 55 -23.35 -1.82 6.77
N ARG A 56 -23.99 -2.42 5.75
CA ARG A 56 -24.25 -1.76 4.47
C ARG A 56 -25.17 -0.56 4.61
N LEU A 57 -26.19 -0.66 5.48
CA LEU A 57 -27.09 0.46 5.76
C LEU A 57 -26.36 1.57 6.53
N ALA A 58 -25.55 1.23 7.53
CA ALA A 58 -24.76 2.18 8.30
C ALA A 58 -23.75 2.96 7.42
N ASP A 59 -23.04 2.28 6.52
CA ASP A 59 -22.14 2.93 5.54
C ASP A 59 -22.89 3.95 4.67
N ARG A 60 -24.08 3.57 4.20
CA ARG A 60 -24.90 4.44 3.35
C ARG A 60 -25.44 5.65 4.11
N VAL A 61 -25.85 5.45 5.36
CA VAL A 61 -26.31 6.53 6.25
C VAL A 61 -25.16 7.48 6.60
N ALA A 62 -23.96 6.96 6.89
CA ALA A 62 -22.78 7.79 7.15
C ALA A 62 -22.37 8.62 5.92
N ALA A 63 -22.37 8.01 4.73
CA ALA A 63 -22.06 8.70 3.48
C ALA A 63 -23.07 9.80 3.12
N VAL A 64 -24.37 9.55 3.34
CA VAL A 64 -25.44 10.53 3.07
C VAL A 64 -25.45 11.64 4.13
N GLY A 65 -25.27 11.29 5.40
CA GLY A 65 -25.26 12.24 6.51
C GLY A 65 -24.07 13.21 6.50
N GLY A 66 -22.95 12.83 5.87
CA GLY A 66 -21.77 13.67 5.71
C GLY A 66 -21.80 14.65 4.52
N SER A 67 -22.86 14.63 3.70
CA SER A 67 -22.95 15.50 2.53
C SER A 67 -23.34 16.93 2.88
N TRP A 68 -22.66 17.91 2.28
CA TRP A 68 -23.00 19.33 2.37
C TRP A 68 -24.45 19.64 1.97
N GLY A 69 -24.99 18.89 0.99
CA GLY A 69 -26.40 19.04 0.57
C GLY A 69 -27.39 18.58 1.63
N PHE A 70 -27.07 17.50 2.37
CA PHE A 70 -27.89 17.01 3.46
C PHE A 70 -27.91 18.01 4.63
N ILE A 71 -26.75 18.58 4.98
CA ILE A 71 -26.63 19.60 6.04
C ILE A 71 -27.49 20.82 5.71
N ALA A 72 -27.43 21.32 4.46
CA ALA A 72 -28.23 22.46 4.04
C ALA A 72 -29.73 22.17 4.05
N ALA A 73 -30.16 21.02 3.51
CA ALA A 73 -31.56 20.61 3.51
C ALA A 73 -32.11 20.41 4.94
N PHE A 74 -31.32 19.78 5.83
CA PHE A 74 -31.65 19.61 7.24
C PHE A 74 -31.84 20.96 7.94
N GLY A 75 -30.93 21.92 7.71
CA GLY A 75 -31.06 23.28 8.22
C GLY A 75 -32.32 23.99 7.75
N ILE A 76 -32.70 23.86 6.48
CA ILE A 76 -33.94 24.42 5.92
C ILE A 76 -35.17 23.82 6.61
N VAL A 77 -35.19 22.51 6.84
CA VAL A 77 -36.30 21.83 7.55
C VAL A 77 -36.41 22.35 8.99
N LEU A 78 -35.29 22.50 9.71
CA LEU A 78 -35.29 23.05 11.07
C LEU A 78 -35.81 24.49 11.10
N LEU A 79 -35.34 25.35 10.20
CA LEU A 79 -35.83 26.73 10.09
C LEU A 79 -37.31 26.77 9.76
N SER A 80 -37.77 25.91 8.85
CA SER A 80 -39.19 25.79 8.49
C SER A 80 -40.03 25.35 9.69
N TRP A 81 -39.57 24.38 10.48
CA TRP A 81 -40.23 23.93 11.69
C TRP A 81 -40.34 25.05 12.74
N MET A 82 -39.24 25.78 12.96
CA MET A 82 -39.21 26.93 13.87
C MET A 82 -40.16 28.02 13.41
N LEU A 83 -40.19 28.36 12.12
CA LEU A 83 -41.11 29.36 11.55
C LEU A 83 -42.57 28.93 11.71
N LEU A 84 -42.90 27.67 11.41
CA LEU A 84 -44.26 27.12 11.55
C LEU A 84 -44.76 27.11 13.00
N ASN A 85 -43.87 26.87 13.96
CA ASN A 85 -44.22 26.86 15.39
C ASN A 85 -43.95 28.22 16.08
N SER A 86 -43.46 29.21 15.33
CA SER A 86 -43.18 30.55 15.86
C SER A 86 -44.47 31.33 16.11
N GLY A 87 -44.34 32.36 16.95
CA GLY A 87 -45.41 33.32 17.28
C GLY A 87 -46.16 33.87 16.06
N ALA A 88 -45.48 33.98 14.91
CA ALA A 88 -46.01 34.52 13.67
C ALA A 88 -47.14 33.68 13.05
N VAL A 89 -47.13 32.36 13.24
CA VAL A 89 -48.17 31.46 12.70
C VAL A 89 -49.30 31.25 13.73
N THR A 90 -49.00 31.30 15.03
CA THR A 90 -50.04 31.37 16.08
C THR A 90 -50.92 32.61 15.99
N ALA A 91 -50.42 33.70 15.41
CA ALA A 91 -51.21 34.91 15.13
C ALA A 91 -52.32 34.66 14.07
N PHE A 92 -52.20 33.61 13.25
CA PHE A 92 -53.21 33.18 12.27
C PHE A 92 -54.21 32.16 12.84
N GLY A 93 -54.22 31.92 14.15
CA GLY A 93 -55.24 31.09 14.83
C GLY A 93 -54.93 29.60 14.91
N ILE A 94 -53.75 29.15 14.46
CA ILE A 94 -53.30 27.76 14.60
C ILE A 94 -52.53 27.64 15.93
N PRO A 95 -52.94 26.75 16.86
CA PRO A 95 -52.18 26.56 18.10
C PRO A 95 -50.79 25.99 17.80
N ALA A 96 -49.73 26.65 18.28
CA ALA A 96 -48.36 26.16 18.16
C ALA A 96 -48.20 24.86 18.94
N PHE A 97 -47.72 23.83 18.24
CA PHE A 97 -47.47 22.51 18.79
C PHE A 97 -46.19 22.48 19.64
N ASP A 98 -45.14 23.19 19.21
CA ASP A 98 -43.84 23.25 19.90
C ASP A 98 -43.40 24.72 20.09
N LYS A 99 -43.91 25.39 21.12
CA LYS A 99 -43.57 26.80 21.38
C LYS A 99 -42.12 26.97 21.82
N TYR A 100 -41.53 28.11 21.50
CA TYR A 100 -40.22 28.52 22.06
C TYR A 100 -40.21 28.28 23.57
N PRO A 101 -39.27 27.46 24.11
CA PRO A 101 -37.93 27.13 23.58
C PRO A 101 -37.79 25.84 22.72
N TYR A 102 -38.85 25.34 22.08
CA TYR A 102 -38.85 24.17 21.16
C TYR A 102 -38.39 22.87 21.83
N ILE A 103 -39.06 22.46 22.91
CA ILE A 103 -38.68 21.29 23.72
C ILE A 103 -38.75 20.00 22.89
N PHE A 104 -39.76 19.86 22.04
CA PHE A 104 -39.93 18.65 21.23
C PHE A 104 -38.83 18.53 20.18
N LEU A 105 -38.54 19.63 19.46
CA LEU A 105 -37.44 19.66 18.51
C LEU A 105 -36.10 19.32 19.16
N ASN A 106 -35.81 19.91 20.33
CA ASN A 106 -34.58 19.63 21.07
C ASN A 106 -34.46 18.18 21.52
N LEU A 107 -35.57 17.56 21.95
CA LEU A 107 -35.60 16.14 22.31
C LEU A 107 -35.28 15.26 21.09
N MET A 108 -35.90 15.54 19.94
CA MET A 108 -35.64 14.80 18.70
C MET A 108 -34.18 14.95 18.24
N LEU A 109 -33.63 16.16 18.26
CA LEU A 109 -32.23 16.43 17.90
C LEU A 109 -31.25 15.71 18.82
N SER A 110 -31.53 15.69 20.12
CA SER A 110 -30.70 15.01 21.12
C SER A 110 -30.72 13.49 20.92
N MET A 111 -31.89 12.90 20.64
CA MET A 111 -32.01 11.48 20.32
C MET A 111 -31.29 11.13 19.01
N LEU A 112 -31.42 11.99 17.99
CA LEU A 112 -30.74 11.82 16.71
C LEU A 112 -29.22 11.82 16.89
N ALA A 113 -28.68 12.80 17.62
CA ALA A 113 -27.25 12.91 17.92
C ALA A 113 -26.74 11.69 18.73
N ALA A 114 -27.51 11.23 19.71
CA ALA A 114 -27.15 10.07 20.52
C ALA A 114 -27.00 8.78 19.69
N ILE A 115 -27.84 8.58 18.67
CA ILE A 115 -27.74 7.44 17.75
C ILE A 115 -26.65 7.64 16.70
N GLN A 116 -26.38 8.89 16.30
CA GLN A 116 -25.35 9.21 15.31
C GLN A 116 -23.94 8.85 15.79
N ALA A 117 -23.59 9.15 17.04
CA ALA A 117 -22.22 8.94 17.54
C ALA A 117 -21.75 7.46 17.44
N PRO A 118 -22.53 6.45 17.87
CA PRO A 118 -22.19 5.04 17.68
C PRO A 118 -22.13 4.61 16.20
N ILE A 119 -23.03 5.11 15.35
CA ILE A 119 -23.02 4.78 13.91
C ILE A 119 -21.73 5.30 13.26
N ILE A 120 -21.35 6.55 13.57
CA ILE A 120 -20.10 7.15 13.10
C ILE A 120 -18.92 6.32 13.61
N MET A 121 -18.90 5.96 14.90
CA MET A 121 -17.81 5.15 15.49
C MET A 121 -17.73 3.76 14.84
N MET A 122 -18.85 3.10 14.55
CA MET A 122 -18.88 1.81 13.84
C MET A 122 -18.36 1.95 12.42
N SER A 123 -18.73 3.02 11.71
CA SER A 123 -18.21 3.31 10.37
C SER A 123 -16.71 3.60 10.39
N GLN A 124 -16.24 4.35 11.39
CA GLN A 124 -14.82 4.65 11.58
C GLN A 124 -14.01 3.39 11.91
N ASN A 125 -14.50 2.54 12.82
CA ASN A 125 -13.85 1.26 13.15
C ASN A 125 -13.73 0.36 11.92
N ARG A 126 -14.77 0.30 11.08
CA ARG A 126 -14.74 -0.46 9.82
C ARG A 126 -13.75 0.14 8.83
N GLN A 127 -13.72 1.46 8.67
CA GLN A 127 -12.76 2.12 7.78
C GLN A 127 -11.32 1.90 8.25
N ALA A 128 -11.04 2.06 9.55
CA ALA A 128 -9.72 1.81 10.12
C ALA A 128 -9.26 0.35 9.95
N ALA A 129 -10.17 -0.61 10.02
CA ALA A 129 -9.84 -2.01 9.74
C ALA A 129 -9.43 -2.21 8.27
N LYS A 130 -10.15 -1.62 7.32
CA LYS A 130 -9.81 -1.64 5.89
C LYS A 130 -8.47 -0.96 5.63
N ASP A 131 -8.27 0.25 6.18
CA ASP A 131 -7.03 1.02 6.04
C ASP A 131 -5.83 0.22 6.58
N ARG A 132 -5.99 -0.52 7.68
CA ARG A 132 -4.94 -1.41 8.22
C ARG A 132 -4.58 -2.55 7.28
N VAL A 133 -5.58 -3.17 6.64
CA VAL A 133 -5.36 -4.25 5.67
C VAL A 133 -4.66 -3.70 4.42
N ALA A 134 -5.14 -2.57 3.89
CA ALA A 134 -4.52 -1.90 2.75
C ALA A 134 -3.06 -1.52 3.03
N ALA A 135 -2.78 -0.93 4.20
CA ALA A 135 -1.42 -0.56 4.60
C ALA A 135 -0.48 -1.78 4.69
N ARG A 136 -0.97 -2.93 5.21
CA ARG A 136 -0.19 -4.18 5.25
C ARG A 136 0.09 -4.71 3.85
N HIS A 137 -0.90 -4.67 2.97
CA HIS A 137 -0.74 -5.08 1.58
C HIS A 137 0.30 -4.21 0.85
N ASP A 138 0.18 -2.88 0.98
CA ASP A 138 1.12 -1.94 0.36
C ASP A 138 2.55 -2.14 0.86
N TYR A 139 2.71 -2.42 2.16
CA TYR A 139 4.00 -2.77 2.74
C TYR A 139 4.61 -4.03 2.10
N GLU A 140 3.82 -5.10 1.95
CA GLU A 140 4.27 -6.36 1.34
C GLU A 140 4.65 -6.18 -0.13
N VAL A 141 3.84 -5.44 -0.91
CA VAL A 141 4.12 -5.13 -2.32
C VAL A 141 5.41 -4.32 -2.46
N ASN A 142 5.61 -3.33 -1.59
CA ASN A 142 6.83 -2.53 -1.59
C ASN A 142 8.06 -3.38 -1.27
N LEU A 143 7.99 -4.25 -0.26
CA LEU A 143 9.09 -5.16 0.10
C LEU A 143 9.44 -6.11 -1.07
N ARG A 144 8.42 -6.66 -1.74
CA ARG A 144 8.60 -7.48 -2.94
C ARG A 144 9.27 -6.71 -4.07
N THR A 145 8.84 -5.49 -4.32
CA THR A 145 9.42 -4.65 -5.38
C THR A 145 10.90 -4.39 -5.10
N GLN A 146 11.26 -4.09 -3.85
CA GLN A 146 12.66 -3.93 -3.45
C GLN A 146 13.48 -5.22 -3.65
N LEU A 147 12.90 -6.38 -3.33
CA LEU A 147 13.52 -7.68 -3.57
C LEU A 147 13.79 -7.95 -5.05
N GLU A 148 12.82 -7.65 -5.90
CA GLU A 148 12.96 -7.80 -7.35
C GLU A 148 14.04 -6.85 -7.90
N ILE A 149 14.11 -5.61 -7.40
CA ILE A 149 15.18 -4.66 -7.74
C ILE A 149 16.55 -5.17 -7.29
N LEU A 150 16.71 -5.69 -6.07
CA LEU A 150 17.97 -6.27 -5.60
C LEU A 150 18.40 -7.48 -6.43
N ARG A 151 17.45 -8.36 -6.77
CA ARG A 151 17.70 -9.52 -7.64
C ARG A 151 18.13 -9.08 -9.04
N LEU A 152 17.51 -8.05 -9.59
CA LEU A 152 17.86 -7.46 -10.87
C LEU A 152 19.26 -6.82 -10.82
N SER A 153 19.54 -6.01 -9.81
CA SER A 153 20.84 -5.36 -9.59
C SER A 153 21.97 -6.39 -9.53
N ARG A 154 21.82 -7.44 -8.71
CA ARG A 154 22.80 -8.54 -8.65
C ARG A 154 22.99 -9.25 -9.99
N ARG A 155 21.95 -9.33 -10.83
CA ARG A 155 22.07 -9.93 -12.17
C ARG A 155 22.84 -8.99 -13.10
N VAL A 156 22.58 -7.67 -13.04
CA VAL A 156 23.32 -6.65 -13.79
C VAL A 156 24.79 -6.64 -13.39
N ASP A 157 25.11 -6.66 -12.09
CA ASP A 157 26.49 -6.71 -11.59
C ASP A 157 27.25 -7.94 -12.09
N ARG A 158 26.59 -9.10 -12.11
CA ARG A 158 27.19 -10.33 -12.67
C ARG A 158 27.47 -10.17 -14.16
N PHE A 159 26.54 -9.61 -14.93
CA PHE A 159 26.78 -9.34 -16.35
C PHE A 159 27.95 -8.38 -16.53
N ALA A 160 28.00 -7.27 -15.78
CA ALA A 160 29.09 -6.30 -15.84
C ALA A 160 30.45 -6.95 -15.54
N HIS A 161 30.53 -7.81 -14.51
CA HIS A 161 31.75 -8.56 -14.19
C HIS A 161 32.19 -9.49 -15.33
N LEU A 162 31.26 -10.20 -15.96
CA LEU A 162 31.57 -11.09 -17.08
C LEU A 162 32.08 -10.29 -18.29
N PHE A 163 31.45 -9.16 -18.61
CA PHE A 163 31.91 -8.26 -19.68
C PHE A 163 33.33 -7.73 -19.44
N LEU A 164 33.64 -7.33 -18.21
CA LEU A 164 34.99 -6.89 -17.85
C LEU A 164 36.01 -8.03 -17.95
N GLN A 165 35.62 -9.25 -17.61
CA GLN A 165 36.49 -10.42 -17.74
C GLN A 165 36.76 -10.76 -19.21
N SER A 166 35.74 -10.75 -20.08
CA SER A 166 35.95 -11.00 -21.51
C SER A 166 36.82 -9.93 -22.15
N ALA A 167 36.63 -8.65 -21.81
CA ALA A 167 37.45 -7.57 -22.32
C ALA A 167 38.94 -7.71 -21.93
N LYS A 168 39.23 -8.16 -20.70
CA LYS A 168 40.61 -8.44 -20.27
C LYS A 168 41.23 -9.61 -21.02
N LEU A 169 40.47 -10.69 -21.25
CA LEU A 169 40.96 -11.85 -22.00
C LEU A 169 41.29 -11.48 -23.45
N ASP A 170 40.50 -10.61 -24.08
CA ASP A 170 40.77 -10.10 -25.42
C ASP A 170 42.05 -9.24 -25.49
N GLU A 171 42.27 -8.40 -24.46
CA GLU A 171 43.49 -7.60 -24.33
C GLU A 171 44.74 -8.46 -24.09
N GLU A 172 44.65 -9.47 -23.20
CA GLU A 172 45.75 -10.39 -22.93
C GLU A 172 46.08 -11.25 -24.17
N GLY A 173 45.06 -11.77 -24.85
CA GLY A 173 45.21 -12.57 -26.07
C GLY A 173 45.86 -11.79 -27.21
N SER A 174 45.46 -10.53 -27.43
CA SER A 174 46.07 -9.68 -28.46
C SER A 174 47.54 -9.34 -28.18
N VAL A 175 47.91 -9.14 -26.91
CA VAL A 175 49.32 -8.96 -26.50
C VAL A 175 50.14 -10.24 -26.70
N GLU A 176 49.57 -11.40 -26.43
CA GLU A 176 50.27 -12.69 -26.61
C GLU A 176 50.52 -13.01 -28.09
N LEU A 177 49.54 -12.71 -28.95
CA LEU A 177 49.66 -12.84 -30.41
C LEU A 177 50.76 -11.93 -30.96
N ASP A 178 50.85 -10.66 -30.55
CA ASP A 178 51.92 -9.74 -30.96
C ASP A 178 53.31 -10.26 -30.53
N LYS A 179 53.42 -10.82 -29.32
CA LYS A 179 54.68 -11.44 -28.86
C LYS A 179 55.08 -12.66 -29.70
N LEU A 180 54.12 -13.51 -30.05
CA LEU A 180 54.33 -14.68 -30.91
C LEU A 180 54.77 -14.25 -32.32
N GLU A 181 54.09 -13.27 -32.91
CA GLU A 181 54.42 -12.71 -34.22
C GLU A 181 55.84 -12.12 -34.23
N ARG A 182 56.22 -11.34 -33.21
CA ARG A 182 57.58 -10.82 -33.05
C ARG A 182 58.63 -11.91 -32.86
N ARG A 183 58.30 -13.05 -32.24
CA ARG A 183 59.22 -14.18 -32.09
C ARG A 183 59.40 -14.91 -33.41
N ILE A 184 58.32 -15.16 -34.15
CA ILE A 184 58.35 -15.77 -35.48
C ILE A 184 59.14 -14.89 -36.44
N ALA A 185 58.89 -13.58 -36.47
CA ALA A 185 59.63 -12.63 -37.31
C ALA A 185 61.14 -12.60 -36.98
N ARG A 186 61.50 -12.74 -35.70
CA ARG A 186 62.91 -12.77 -35.26
C ARG A 186 63.61 -14.10 -35.57
N ASN A 187 62.88 -15.21 -35.54
CA ASN A 187 63.44 -16.54 -35.81
C ASN A 187 63.46 -16.86 -37.31
N GLY A 188 62.46 -16.40 -38.06
CA GLY A 188 62.39 -16.51 -39.53
C GLY A 188 63.43 -15.68 -40.27
N GLY A 189 64.11 -14.73 -39.60
CA GLY A 189 65.30 -14.06 -40.14
C GLY A 189 66.61 -14.84 -39.94
N LYS A 190 66.58 -16.00 -39.27
CA LYS A 190 67.76 -16.82 -38.97
C LYS A 190 67.87 -18.08 -39.84
N ASP A 191 66.81 -18.40 -40.58
CA ASP A 191 66.73 -19.50 -41.52
C ASP A 191 66.67 -18.95 -42.96
N ASP A 192 67.73 -18.24 -43.38
CA ASP A 192 68.08 -18.15 -44.80
C ASP A 192 69.29 -19.07 -45.05
N PRO A 193 69.08 -20.36 -45.35
CA PRO A 193 70.11 -21.19 -45.90
C PRO A 193 70.09 -21.05 -47.43
N LEU A 194 71.18 -20.47 -47.95
CA LEU A 194 71.68 -20.56 -49.33
C LEU A 194 71.11 -19.54 -50.34
N THR A 195 71.75 -18.39 -50.48
CA THR A 195 72.64 -18.08 -51.63
C THR A 195 73.51 -16.86 -51.38
#